data_AF-A0A9P8Q907-F1
#
_entry.id   AF-A0A9P8Q907-F1
#
_cell.length_a   1.000
_cell.length_b   1.000
_cell.length_c   1.000
_cell.angle_alpha   90.00
_cell.angle_beta   90.00
_cell.angle_gamma   90.00
#
_symmetry.space_group_name_H-M   'P 1'
#
loop_
_entity.id
_entity.type
_entity.pdbx_description
1 polymer ?
#
loop_
_entity_poly.entity_id
_entity_poly.type
_entity_poly.pdbx_seq_one_letter_code
_entity_poly.pdbx_strand_id
1 'polypeptide(L)'
;MLSKLFPKWNRSQLELFRFTFYLMTPIAVMYYVGTDPDSKFNVPGFWPDPATTNQIPKEPHEIKAELARMKRESLEKRKRLEEKLINEYGLDLDAEKANLKK
;
A
#
# COMPACT_ATOMS: atom_id res chain seq x y z
N MET A 1 57.24 -16.29 -4.11
CA MET A 1 56.73 -15.54 -2.94
C MET A 1 55.22 -15.74 -2.70
N LEU A 2 54.40 -15.99 -3.73
CA LEU A 2 52.94 -16.23 -3.57
C LEU A 2 52.55 -17.51 -2.82
N SER A 3 53.38 -18.55 -2.82
CA SER A 3 53.08 -19.83 -2.15
C SER A 3 53.10 -19.76 -0.62
N LYS A 4 53.61 -18.67 -0.03
CA LYS A 4 53.52 -18.39 1.41
C LYS A 4 52.23 -17.67 1.81
N LEU A 5 51.48 -17.14 0.84
CA LEU A 5 50.24 -16.40 1.10
C LEU A 5 49.03 -17.33 1.27
N PHE A 6 49.08 -18.52 0.68
CA PHE A 6 48.01 -19.51 0.72
C PHE A 6 48.52 -20.77 1.42
N PRO A 7 48.34 -20.90 2.75
CA PRO A 7 48.63 -22.15 3.45
C PRO A 7 47.84 -23.29 2.81
N LYS A 8 48.32 -24.54 2.91
CA LYS A 8 47.55 -25.70 2.45
C LYS A 8 46.38 -25.93 3.42
N TRP A 9 45.15 -25.82 2.93
CA TRP A 9 43.95 -26.04 3.73
C TRP A 9 43.64 -27.53 3.81
N ASN A 10 43.45 -28.04 5.03
CA ASN A 10 42.96 -29.39 5.26
C ASN A 10 41.46 -29.47 4.98
N ARG A 11 40.98 -30.66 4.59
CA ARG A 11 39.56 -30.91 4.29
C ARG A 11 38.64 -30.46 5.43
N SER A 12 38.97 -30.77 6.69
CA SER A 12 38.20 -30.36 7.86
C SER A 12 38.15 -28.83 8.03
N GLN A 13 39.20 -28.11 7.64
CA GLN A 13 39.20 -26.63 7.68
C GLN A 13 38.26 -26.04 6.63
N LEU A 14 38.17 -26.66 5.44
CA LEU A 14 37.21 -26.27 4.40
C LEU A 14 35.77 -26.58 4.80
N GLU A 15 35.53 -27.72 5.46
CA GLU A 15 34.21 -28.08 5.98
C GLU A 15 33.75 -27.12 7.09
N LEU A 16 34.65 -26.74 8.00
CA LEU A 16 34.39 -25.74 9.02
C LEU A 16 34.11 -24.35 8.40
N PHE A 17 34.93 -23.93 7.43
CA PHE A 17 34.70 -22.67 6.72
C PHE A 17 33.33 -22.65 6.03
N ARG A 18 32.97 -23.73 5.32
CA ARG A 18 31.66 -23.84 4.65
C ARG A 18 30.51 -23.75 5.65
N PHE A 19 30.63 -24.44 6.80
CA PHE A 19 29.63 -24.37 7.86
C PHE A 19 29.50 -22.95 8.42
N THR A 20 30.62 -22.32 8.80
CA THR A 20 30.62 -20.94 9.32
C THR A 20 30.08 -19.95 8.30
N PHE A 21 30.45 -20.08 7.03
CA PHE A 21 29.94 -19.23 5.97
C PHE A 21 28.42 -19.37 5.82
N TYR A 22 27.89 -20.60 5.78
CA TYR A 22 26.44 -20.82 5.67
C TYR A 22 25.67 -20.38 6.91
N LEU A 23 26.26 -20.45 8.10
CA LEU A 23 25.64 -19.96 9.32
C LEU A 23 25.68 -18.43 9.41
N MET A 24 26.85 -17.82 9.17
CA MET A 24 27.07 -16.39 9.37
C MET A 24 26.51 -15.53 8.24
N THR A 25 26.48 -16.01 7.01
CA THR A 25 25.99 -15.25 5.85
C THR A 25 24.55 -14.75 6.04
N PRO A 26 23.54 -15.58 6.33
CA PRO A 26 22.17 -15.10 6.51
C PRO A 26 22.04 -14.17 7.73
N ILE A 27 22.76 -14.46 8.82
CA ILE A 27 22.74 -13.61 10.03
C ILE A 27 23.30 -12.21 9.71
N ALA A 28 24.43 -12.15 9.01
CA ALA A 28 25.05 -10.89 8.59
C ALA A 28 24.16 -10.11 7.63
N VAL A 29 23.53 -10.78 6.65
CA VAL A 29 22.57 -10.16 5.73
C VAL A 29 21.37 -9.61 6.50
N MET A 30 20.80 -10.35 7.43
CA MET A 30 19.68 -9.88 8.26
C MET A 30 20.08 -8.71 9.17
N TYR A 31 21.27 -8.73 9.76
CA TYR A 31 21.75 -7.62 10.58
C TYR A 31 21.98 -6.35 9.75
N TYR A 32 22.58 -6.50 8.56
CA TYR A 32 22.80 -5.38 7.65
C TYR A 32 21.48 -4.85 7.09
N VAL A 33 20.62 -5.70 6.56
CA VAL A 33 19.36 -5.29 5.92
C VAL A 33 18.30 -4.87 6.95
N GLY A 34 18.14 -5.63 8.02
CA GLY A 34 17.00 -5.50 8.95
C GLY A 34 17.04 -4.29 9.88
N THR A 35 18.19 -3.64 10.04
CA THR A 35 18.31 -2.44 10.90
C THR A 35 17.66 -1.20 10.29
N ASP A 36 17.70 -1.06 8.98
CA ASP A 36 17.06 0.05 8.25
C ASP A 36 16.89 -0.31 6.76
N PRO A 37 15.90 -1.16 6.42
CA PRO A 37 15.68 -1.57 5.05
C PRO A 37 15.12 -0.43 4.21
N ASP A 38 14.35 0.48 4.81
CA ASP A 38 13.76 1.61 4.11
C ASP A 38 14.87 2.54 3.61
N SER A 39 15.76 3.03 4.46
CA SER A 39 16.84 3.92 3.98
C SER A 39 17.80 3.24 2.98
N LYS A 40 18.00 1.91 3.06
CA LYS A 40 18.99 1.19 2.25
C LYS A 40 18.47 0.74 0.89
N PHE A 41 17.17 0.47 0.79
CA PHE A 41 16.54 -0.06 -0.43
C PHE A 41 15.47 0.87 -1.01
N ASN A 42 15.20 2.03 -0.39
CA ASN A 42 14.26 2.99 -0.95
C ASN A 42 14.81 3.58 -2.26
N VAL A 43 13.93 3.65 -3.25
CA VAL A 43 14.22 4.26 -4.54
C VAL A 43 13.77 5.73 -4.46
N PRO A 44 14.62 6.71 -4.81
CA PRO A 44 14.24 8.12 -4.76
C PRO A 44 12.99 8.38 -5.60
N GLY A 45 11.94 8.92 -4.98
CA GLY A 45 10.67 9.20 -5.66
C GLY A 45 9.81 7.97 -5.97
N PHE A 46 10.04 6.82 -5.33
CA PHE A 46 9.17 5.65 -5.47
C PHE A 46 7.74 5.94 -5.01
N TRP A 47 7.61 6.58 -3.85
CA TRP A 47 6.32 7.00 -3.32
C TRP A 47 5.97 8.41 -3.79
N PRO A 48 4.72 8.66 -4.22
CA PRO A 48 4.26 10.02 -4.45
C PRO A 48 4.37 10.82 -3.15
N ASP A 49 4.73 12.10 -3.27
CA ASP A 49 4.86 13.00 -2.12
C ASP A 49 3.60 12.90 -1.24
N PRO A 50 3.75 12.65 0.07
CA PRO A 50 2.63 12.65 1.01
C PRO A 50 1.75 13.90 0.89
N ALA A 51 2.32 15.06 0.52
CA ALA A 51 1.57 16.28 0.30
C ALA A 51 0.65 16.24 -0.93
N THR A 52 1.00 15.43 -1.95
CA THR A 52 0.21 15.24 -3.17
C THR A 52 -0.91 14.20 -2.96
N THR A 53 -0.81 13.37 -1.93
CA THR A 53 -1.83 12.36 -1.62
C THR A 53 -3.06 13.00 -1.00
N ASN A 54 -4.25 12.41 -1.23
CA ASN A 54 -5.48 12.86 -0.59
C ASN A 54 -5.33 12.82 0.93
N GLN A 55 -5.34 14.00 1.56
CA GLN A 55 -5.21 14.14 3.00
C GLN A 55 -6.56 13.90 3.65
N ILE A 56 -6.63 12.86 4.49
CA ILE A 56 -7.83 12.60 5.28
C ILE A 56 -7.95 13.71 6.34
N PRO A 57 -9.09 14.41 6.42
CA PRO A 57 -9.32 15.39 7.47
C PRO A 57 -9.18 14.74 8.86
N LYS A 58 -8.33 15.31 9.72
CA LYS A 58 -8.06 14.73 11.05
C LYS A 58 -8.92 15.36 12.14
N GLU A 59 -9.33 16.62 11.93
CA GLU A 59 -10.08 17.37 12.93
C GLU A 59 -11.59 17.09 12.85
N PRO A 60 -12.31 16.99 14.00
CA PRO A 60 -13.74 16.65 14.01
C PRO A 60 -14.65 17.59 13.20
N HIS A 61 -14.27 18.87 13.09
CA HIS A 61 -15.05 19.86 12.36
C HIS A 61 -14.87 19.73 10.85
N GLU A 62 -13.65 19.47 10.38
CA GLU A 62 -13.35 19.19 8.97
C GLU A 62 -14.03 17.91 8.50
N ILE A 63 -14.04 16.88 9.34
CA ILE A 63 -14.74 15.61 9.07
C ILE A 63 -16.23 15.85 8.83
N LYS A 64 -16.88 16.67 9.68
CA LYS A 64 -18.30 17.01 9.52
C LYS A 64 -18.58 17.79 8.24
N ALA A 65 -17.69 18.71 7.87
CA ALA A 65 -17.81 19.48 6.64
C ALA A 65 -17.68 18.59 5.40
N GLU A 66 -16.71 17.69 5.39
CA GLU A 66 -16.49 16.76 4.28
C GLU A 66 -17.65 15.74 4.17
N LEU A 67 -18.15 15.23 5.29
CA LEU A 67 -19.36 14.38 5.29
C LEU A 67 -20.59 15.11 4.73
N ALA A 68 -20.76 16.39 5.06
CA ALA A 68 -21.84 17.20 4.49
C ALA A 68 -21.66 17.38 2.98
N ARG A 69 -20.43 17.60 2.50
CA ARG A 69 -20.09 17.65 1.07
C ARG A 69 -20.45 16.34 0.36
N MET A 70 -20.00 15.21 0.90
CA MET A 70 -20.28 13.87 0.34
C MET A 70 -21.78 13.56 0.28
N LYS A 71 -22.55 13.93 1.31
CA LYS A 71 -24.01 13.77 1.32
C LYS A 71 -24.69 14.58 0.23
N ARG A 72 -24.29 15.84 0.02
CA ARG A 72 -24.84 16.70 -1.06
C ARG A 72 -24.55 16.10 -2.43
N GLU A 73 -23.31 15.71 -2.68
CA GLU A 73 -22.89 15.08 -3.95
C GLU A 73 -23.68 13.79 -4.23
N SER A 74 -23.94 12.99 -3.19
CA SER A 74 -24.71 11.75 -3.31
C SER A 74 -26.18 12.01 -3.65
N LEU A 75 -26.81 13.01 -3.02
CA LEU A 75 -28.18 13.41 -3.31
C LEU A 75 -28.32 13.99 -4.73
N GLU A 76 -27.35 14.79 -5.18
CA GLU A 76 -27.32 15.32 -6.54
C GLU A 76 -27.16 14.22 -7.58
N LYS A 77 -26.24 13.27 -7.35
CA LYS A 77 -26.09 12.08 -8.22
C LYS A 77 -27.39 11.28 -8.29
N ARG A 78 -28.07 11.09 -7.16
CA ARG A 78 -29.37 10.39 -7.12
C ARG A 78 -30.44 11.13 -7.92
N LYS A 79 -30.58 12.44 -7.73
CA LYS A 79 -31.53 13.26 -8.50
C LYS A 79 -31.26 13.20 -10.01
N ARG A 80 -29.99 13.36 -10.42
CA ARG A 80 -29.60 13.25 -11.83
C ARG A 80 -29.93 11.88 -12.43
N LEU A 81 -29.80 10.82 -11.63
CA LEU A 81 -30.16 9.47 -12.07
C LEU A 81 -31.67 9.32 -12.19
N GLU A 82 -32.44 9.79 -11.19
CA GLU A 82 -33.92 9.78 -11.23
C GLU A 82 -34.46 10.57 -12.43
N GLU A 83 -33.92 11.76 -12.70
CA GLU A 83 -34.26 12.60 -13.86
C GLU A 83 -33.95 11.89 -15.19
N LYS A 84 -32.80 11.23 -15.31
CA LYS A 84 -32.46 10.42 -16.49
C LYS A 84 -33.44 9.27 -16.70
N LEU A 85 -33.80 8.55 -15.63
CA LEU A 85 -34.73 7.43 -15.71
C LEU A 85 -36.12 7.88 -16.20
N ILE A 86 -36.62 9.01 -15.68
CA ILE A 86 -37.91 9.58 -16.07
C ILE A 86 -37.88 10.07 -17.52
N ASN A 87 -36.84 10.84 -17.91
CA ASN A 87 -36.77 11.47 -19.23
C ASN A 87 -36.47 10.48 -20.36
N GLU A 88 -35.61 9.49 -20.14
CA GLU A 88 -35.15 8.57 -21.18
C GLU A 88 -36.04 7.31 -21.27
N TYR A 89 -36.55 6.81 -20.15
CA TYR A 89 -37.28 5.55 -20.10
C TYR A 89 -38.76 5.71 -19.73
N GLY A 90 -39.22 6.93 -19.40
CA GLY A 90 -40.63 7.20 -19.07
C GLY A 90 -41.14 6.46 -17.83
N LEU A 91 -40.24 5.97 -16.97
CA LEU A 91 -40.56 5.17 -15.80
C LEU A 91 -41.09 6.06 -14.67
N ASP A 92 -42.28 5.73 -14.15
CA ASP A 92 -42.82 6.33 -12.93
C ASP A 92 -42.20 5.66 -11.70
N LEU A 93 -41.10 6.26 -11.23
CA LEU A 93 -40.32 5.78 -10.09
C LEU A 93 -41.12 5.73 -8.80
N ASP A 94 -42.16 6.56 -8.64
CA ASP A 94 -42.94 6.61 -7.41
C ASP A 94 -43.93 5.44 -7.34
N ALA A 95 -44.53 5.06 -8.48
CA ALA A 95 -45.35 3.87 -8.59
C ALA A 95 -44.53 2.58 -8.38
N GLU A 96 -43.32 2.50 -8.94
CA GLU A 96 -42.45 1.33 -8.81
C GLU A 96 -41.90 1.17 -7.38
N LYS A 97 -41.51 2.27 -6.73
CA LYS A 97 -41.10 2.28 -5.31
C LYS A 97 -42.23 1.85 -4.37
N ALA A 98 -43.49 2.20 -4.68
CA ALA A 98 -44.66 1.78 -3.88
C ALA A 98 -44.94 0.28 -4.00
N ASN A 99 -44.68 -0.32 -5.17
CA ASN A 99 -44.82 -1.76 -5.38
C ASN A 99 -43.71 -2.58 -4.70
N LEU A 100 -42.48 -2.05 -4.60
CA LEU A 100 -41.35 -2.70 -3.93
C LEU A 100 -41.44 -2.69 -2.39
N LYS A 101 -42.29 -1.83 -1.82
CA LYS A 101 -42.45 -1.66 -0.36
C LYS A 101 -43.61 -2.48 0.23
N LYS A 102 -44.33 -3.24 -0.60
CA LYS A 102 -45.29 -4.27 -0.19
C LYS A 102 -44.55 -5.58 0.12
#